data_AF-A0A2P4TB31-F1
#
_entry.id   AF-A0A2P4TB31-F1
#
_cell.length_a   1.000
_cell.length_b   1.000
_cell.length_c   1.000
_cell.angle_alpha   90.00
_cell.angle_beta   90.00
_cell.angle_gamma   90.00
#
_symmetry.space_group_name_H-M   'P 1'
#
loop_
_entity.id
_entity.type
_entity.pdbx_description
1 polymer ?
#
loop_
_entity_poly.entity_id
_entity_poly.type
_entity_poly.pdbx_seq_one_letter_code
_entity_poly.pdbx_strand_id
1 'polypeptide(L)'
;MFVLYWQLWDIERKRRLRSMFGHLSVVGALSWNHYILSSGSRLGSIHHHDVRVAQHHIGTLCQNKQSICSLKWSLTNQLLASGSSDGTLNIWHSDPGVNVKSQPLKTIPHSSAVKAMNWCPWQSNVLATGGGMKDGILRVWDINHEKLLQSAATNSQICSLLWLPKTSELMTGQGLPANQMKIWQYPALINSSELYGKYFSSLF
;
A
#
# COMPACT_ATOMS: atom_id res chain seq x y z
N MET A 1 18.66 -22.90 5.32
CA MET A 1 17.64 -22.40 4.37
C MET A 1 16.58 -21.68 5.19
N PHE A 2 16.49 -20.34 5.13
CA PHE A 2 15.46 -19.61 5.88
C PHE A 2 14.11 -19.86 5.21
N VAL A 3 13.21 -20.57 5.89
CA VAL A 3 11.85 -20.76 5.42
C VAL A 3 11.12 -19.45 5.63
N LEU A 4 10.70 -18.81 4.54
CA LEU A 4 10.00 -17.54 4.58
C LEU A 4 8.52 -17.83 4.77
N TYR A 5 8.04 -17.57 5.99
CA TYR A 5 6.66 -17.78 6.38
C TYR A 5 6.06 -16.48 6.89
N TRP A 6 4.74 -16.37 6.78
CA TRP A 6 3.97 -15.40 7.54
C TRP A 6 3.04 -16.16 8.50
N GLN A 7 2.64 -15.47 9.57
CA GLN A 7 1.89 -16.10 10.66
C GLN A 7 0.55 -15.40 10.85
N LEU A 8 -0.46 -16.19 11.17
CA LEU A 8 -1.74 -15.70 11.65
C LEU A 8 -1.82 -15.97 13.15
N TRP A 9 -2.14 -14.94 13.92
CA TRP A 9 -2.20 -14.99 15.38
C TRP A 9 -3.59 -14.61 15.88
N ASP A 10 -4.07 -15.37 16.86
CA ASP A 10 -5.20 -15.01 17.71
C ASP A 10 -4.65 -14.18 18.87
N ILE A 11 -5.03 -12.91 18.91
CA ILE A 11 -4.52 -11.94 19.89
C ILE A 11 -5.13 -12.20 21.27
N GLU A 12 -6.43 -12.51 21.34
CA GLU A 12 -7.13 -12.77 22.61
C GLU A 12 -6.58 -14.03 23.29
N ARG A 13 -6.41 -15.11 22.52
CA ARG A 13 -5.86 -16.37 23.02
C ARG A 13 -4.33 -16.40 23.03
N LYS A 14 -3.67 -15.32 22.57
CA LYS A 14 -2.20 -15.18 22.48
C LYS A 14 -1.52 -16.39 21.83
N ARG A 15 -2.13 -16.96 20.79
CA ARG A 15 -1.63 -18.17 20.13
C ARG A 15 -1.56 -18.00 18.62
N ARG A 16 -0.55 -18.62 18.03
CA ARG A 16 -0.43 -18.73 16.58
C ARG A 16 -1.48 -19.71 16.06
N LEU A 17 -2.35 -19.25 15.16
CA LEU A 17 -3.35 -20.07 14.48
C LEU A 17 -2.74 -20.82 13.30
N ARG A 18 -1.91 -20.15 12.50
CA ARG A 18 -1.33 -20.72 11.28
C ARG A 18 0.08 -20.19 11.02
N SER A 19 0.91 -21.04 10.41
CA SER A 19 2.14 -20.67 9.72
C SER A 19 1.95 -21.02 8.24
N MET A 20 2.08 -20.02 7.37
CA MET A 20 1.81 -20.18 5.94
C MET A 20 3.05 -19.86 5.12
N PHE A 21 3.24 -20.66 4.07
CA PHE A 21 4.43 -20.70 3.24
C PHE A 21 4.04 -20.46 1.78
N GLY A 22 5.01 -20.07 0.94
CA GLY A 22 4.77 -20.06 -0.51
C GLY A 22 5.62 -19.05 -1.27
N HIS A 23 6.03 -17.95 -0.63
CA HIS A 23 6.95 -17.02 -1.27
C HIS A 23 8.38 -17.56 -1.27
N LEU A 24 9.09 -17.30 -2.37
CA LEU A 24 10.51 -17.62 -2.55
C LEU A 24 11.45 -16.56 -1.94
N SER A 25 10.91 -15.44 -1.45
CA SER A 25 11.67 -14.37 -0.81
C SER A 25 10.86 -13.69 0.30
N VAL A 26 11.47 -12.72 0.98
CA VAL A 26 10.89 -11.98 2.10
C VAL A 26 9.58 -11.32 1.66
N VAL A 27 8.57 -11.44 2.53
CA VAL A 27 7.29 -10.74 2.38
C VAL A 27 7.47 -9.30 2.83
N GLY A 28 7.43 -8.36 1.89
CA GLY A 28 7.65 -6.93 2.12
C GLY A 28 6.36 -6.13 2.35
N ALA A 29 5.20 -6.68 1.98
CA ALA A 29 3.92 -6.02 2.09
C ALA A 29 2.78 -7.02 2.33
N LEU A 30 1.76 -6.58 3.06
CA LEU A 30 0.56 -7.34 3.39
C LEU A 30 -0.67 -6.43 3.28
N SER A 31 -1.78 -6.96 2.76
CA SER A 31 -3.08 -6.28 2.79
C SER A 31 -4.23 -7.27 2.89
N TRP A 32 -5.17 -7.01 3.78
CA TRP A 32 -6.38 -7.80 3.96
C TRP A 32 -7.51 -7.34 3.04
N ASN A 33 -8.33 -8.30 2.62
CA ASN A 33 -9.63 -8.14 1.98
C ASN A 33 -10.55 -9.24 2.54
N HIS A 34 -11.36 -8.92 3.54
CA HIS A 34 -12.13 -9.89 4.33
C HIS A 34 -11.24 -11.06 4.81
N TYR A 35 -11.46 -12.26 4.29
CA TYR A 35 -10.70 -13.48 4.63
C TYR A 35 -9.51 -13.74 3.70
N ILE A 36 -9.32 -12.91 2.67
CA ILE A 36 -8.18 -12.96 1.77
C ILE A 36 -7.06 -12.09 2.32
N LEU A 37 -5.89 -12.68 2.55
CA LEU A 37 -4.66 -11.94 2.76
C LEU A 37 -3.84 -11.93 1.47
N SER A 38 -3.54 -10.74 0.96
CA SER A 38 -2.57 -10.56 -0.11
C SER A 38 -1.19 -10.29 0.47
N SER A 39 -0.18 -11.00 0.01
CA SER A 39 1.21 -10.84 0.43
C SER A 39 2.13 -10.58 -0.76
N GLY A 40 3.02 -9.61 -0.62
CA GLY A 40 3.94 -9.18 -1.69
C GLY A 40 5.38 -9.55 -1.36
N SER A 41 6.06 -10.19 -2.32
CA SER A 41 7.44 -10.64 -2.20
C SER A 41 8.46 -9.63 -2.71
N ARG A 42 9.67 -9.69 -2.17
CA ARG A 42 10.84 -9.00 -2.73
C ARG A 42 11.18 -9.41 -4.18
N LEU A 43 10.68 -10.56 -4.64
CA LEU A 43 10.84 -11.03 -6.02
C LEU A 43 9.69 -10.62 -6.97
N GLY A 44 8.75 -9.80 -6.52
CA GLY A 44 7.68 -9.27 -7.37
C GLY A 44 6.43 -10.15 -7.50
N SER A 45 6.40 -11.32 -6.85
CA SER A 45 5.17 -12.12 -6.77
C SER A 45 4.26 -11.60 -5.66
N ILE A 46 2.96 -11.55 -5.93
CA ILE A 46 1.91 -11.28 -4.96
C ILE A 46 1.07 -12.55 -4.86
N HIS A 47 0.91 -13.10 -3.66
CA HIS A 47 0.09 -14.29 -3.45
C HIS A 47 -1.21 -13.89 -2.74
N HIS A 48 -2.33 -14.48 -3.16
CA HIS A 48 -3.59 -14.40 -2.45
C HIS A 48 -3.77 -15.62 -1.57
N HIS A 49 -4.18 -15.38 -0.33
CA HIS A 49 -4.34 -16.40 0.68
C HIS A 49 -5.74 -16.41 1.27
N ASP A 50 -6.54 -17.45 1.04
CA ASP A 50 -7.75 -17.70 1.84
C ASP A 50 -7.32 -18.34 3.18
N VAL A 51 -7.42 -17.57 4.25
CA VAL A 51 -6.90 -17.97 5.56
C VAL A 51 -7.77 -19.01 6.25
N ARG A 52 -8.95 -19.33 5.71
CA ARG A 52 -9.92 -20.28 6.28
C ARG A 52 -9.68 -21.72 5.83
N VAL A 53 -9.06 -21.91 4.66
CA VAL A 53 -8.86 -23.23 4.05
C VAL A 53 -7.44 -23.75 4.25
N ALA A 54 -7.27 -25.07 4.27
CA ALA A 54 -5.95 -25.70 4.44
C ALA A 54 -4.98 -25.29 3.32
N GLN A 55 -5.40 -25.44 2.06
CA GLN A 55 -4.68 -24.94 0.89
C GLN A 55 -4.92 -23.44 0.73
N HIS A 56 -4.21 -22.66 1.53
CA HIS A 56 -4.46 -21.23 1.64
C HIS A 56 -4.12 -20.46 0.36
N HIS A 57 -3.11 -20.87 -0.42
CA HIS A 57 -2.69 -20.17 -1.63
C HIS A 57 -3.68 -20.41 -2.77
N ILE A 58 -4.43 -19.36 -3.14
CA ILE A 58 -5.51 -19.45 -4.14
C ILE A 58 -5.22 -18.74 -5.46
N GLY A 59 -4.19 -17.88 -5.48
CA GLY A 59 -3.85 -17.11 -6.68
C GLY A 59 -2.49 -16.43 -6.58
N THR A 60 -1.90 -16.12 -7.74
CA THR A 60 -0.62 -15.42 -7.85
C THR A 60 -0.73 -14.31 -8.91
N LEU A 61 -0.34 -13.11 -8.53
CA LEU A 61 -0.08 -12.00 -9.46
C LEU A 61 1.43 -11.85 -9.60
N CYS A 62 1.90 -11.71 -10.83
CA CYS A 62 3.33 -11.58 -11.12
C CYS A 62 3.61 -10.17 -11.66
N GLN A 63 4.35 -9.39 -10.88
CA GLN A 63 4.96 -8.15 -11.34
C GLN A 63 6.42 -8.43 -11.75
N ASN A 64 6.96 -7.63 -12.67
CA ASN A 64 8.31 -7.76 -13.21
C ASN A 64 9.40 -7.77 -12.11
N LYS A 65 9.78 -8.94 -11.58
CA LYS A 65 10.96 -9.27 -10.73
C LYS A 65 11.48 -8.22 -9.71
N GLN A 66 10.68 -7.24 -9.34
CA GLN A 66 11.05 -6.11 -8.49
C GLN A 66 10.29 -6.18 -7.17
N SER A 67 10.88 -5.63 -6.13
CA SER A 67 10.36 -5.82 -4.77
C SER A 67 9.02 -5.13 -4.58
N ILE A 68 7.98 -5.89 -4.23
CA ILE A 68 6.73 -5.32 -3.76
C ILE A 68 6.96 -4.70 -2.39
N CYS A 69 6.88 -3.38 -2.30
CA CYS A 69 7.14 -2.62 -1.08
C CYS A 69 5.87 -2.06 -0.44
N SER A 70 4.74 -2.13 -1.14
CA SER A 70 3.41 -1.79 -0.61
C SER A 70 2.29 -2.54 -1.32
N LEU A 71 1.25 -2.88 -0.56
CA LEU A 71 -0.01 -3.47 -1.03
C LEU A 71 -1.17 -2.83 -0.29
N LYS A 72 -2.22 -2.46 -1.02
CA LYS A 72 -3.47 -1.92 -0.45
C LYS A 72 -4.68 -2.36 -1.25
N TRP A 73 -5.56 -3.14 -0.62
CA TRP A 73 -6.91 -3.36 -1.12
C TRP A 73 -7.74 -2.06 -1.01
N SER A 74 -8.57 -1.81 -2.02
CA SER A 74 -9.57 -0.74 -1.98
C SER A 74 -10.62 -1.06 -0.93
N LEU A 75 -11.30 -0.02 -0.43
CA LEU A 75 -12.35 -0.21 0.58
C LEU A 75 -13.61 -0.89 0.03
N THR A 76 -13.80 -0.84 -1.29
CA THR A 76 -14.81 -1.63 -1.99
C THR A 76 -14.40 -3.08 -2.19
N ASN A 77 -13.15 -3.45 -1.85
CA ASN A 77 -12.56 -4.77 -2.05
C ASN A 77 -12.49 -5.24 -3.51
N GLN A 78 -12.68 -4.32 -4.46
CA GLN A 78 -12.71 -4.61 -5.90
C GLN A 78 -11.36 -4.42 -6.58
N LEU A 79 -10.45 -3.63 -5.99
CA LEU A 79 -9.15 -3.31 -6.56
C LEU A 79 -8.05 -3.57 -5.54
N LEU A 80 -6.91 -4.06 -6.02
CA LEU A 80 -5.66 -4.12 -5.25
C LEU A 80 -4.65 -3.20 -5.90
N ALA A 81 -4.05 -2.30 -5.13
CA ALA A 81 -2.89 -1.52 -5.55
C ALA A 81 -1.61 -2.21 -5.06
N SER A 82 -0.61 -2.37 -5.94
CA SER A 82 0.74 -2.82 -5.59
C SER A 82 1.79 -1.81 -6.01
N GLY A 83 2.65 -1.42 -5.07
CA GLY A 83 3.76 -0.52 -5.31
C GLY A 83 5.07 -1.27 -5.24
N SER A 84 5.95 -1.02 -6.19
CA SER A 84 7.25 -1.65 -6.31
C SER A 84 8.41 -0.69 -6.04
N SER A 85 9.58 -1.24 -5.71
CA SER A 85 10.82 -0.50 -5.47
C SER A 85 11.36 0.23 -6.71
N ASP A 86 10.97 -0.22 -7.91
CA ASP A 86 11.33 0.40 -9.19
C ASP A 86 10.43 1.58 -9.59
N GLY A 87 9.40 1.88 -8.80
CA GLY A 87 8.42 2.92 -9.10
C GLY A 87 7.22 2.45 -9.90
N THR A 88 7.09 1.15 -10.17
CA THR A 88 5.90 0.62 -10.83
C THR A 88 4.74 0.52 -9.83
N LEU A 89 3.65 1.24 -10.10
CA LEU A 89 2.36 1.11 -9.41
C LEU A 89 1.39 0.32 -10.30
N ASN A 90 0.96 -0.86 -9.85
CA ASN A 90 -0.02 -1.67 -10.55
C ASN A 90 -1.36 -1.65 -9.82
N ILE A 91 -2.43 -1.61 -10.60
CA ILE A 91 -3.80 -1.81 -10.13
C ILE A 91 -4.29 -3.15 -10.67
N TRP A 92 -4.80 -3.99 -9.78
CA TRP A 92 -5.29 -5.34 -10.10
C TRP A 92 -6.79 -5.42 -9.79
N HIS A 93 -7.52 -6.19 -10.59
CA HIS A 93 -8.90 -6.54 -10.25
C HIS A 93 -8.92 -7.55 -9.09
N SER A 94 -10.03 -7.55 -8.34
CA SER A 94 -10.26 -8.39 -7.16
C SER A 94 -10.39 -9.90 -7.40
N ASP A 95 -10.19 -10.41 -8.62
CA ASP A 95 -10.41 -11.84 -8.87
C ASP A 95 -9.28 -12.68 -8.22
N PRO A 96 -9.56 -13.35 -7.08
CA PRO A 96 -8.52 -14.03 -6.32
C PRO A 96 -8.17 -15.39 -6.93
N GLY A 97 -8.89 -15.84 -7.97
CA GLY A 97 -8.77 -17.21 -8.43
C GLY A 97 -9.48 -17.53 -9.73
N VAL A 98 -8.93 -17.07 -10.86
CA VAL A 98 -8.81 -17.91 -12.07
C VAL A 98 -7.56 -17.49 -12.86
N ASN A 99 -6.61 -18.42 -12.98
CA ASN A 99 -5.45 -18.41 -13.89
C ASN A 99 -4.15 -17.67 -13.46
N VAL A 100 -3.11 -18.51 -13.46
CA VAL A 100 -1.68 -18.42 -13.10
C VAL A 100 -0.92 -17.12 -13.45
N LYS A 101 -1.45 -16.20 -14.26
CA LYS A 101 -0.80 -14.92 -14.58
C LYS A 101 -1.85 -13.88 -14.98
N SER A 102 -2.46 -13.20 -14.01
CA SER A 102 -3.25 -12.00 -14.30
C SER A 102 -2.31 -10.84 -14.65
N GLN A 103 -2.69 -10.05 -15.66
CA GLN A 103 -2.02 -8.79 -15.98
C GLN A 103 -2.65 -7.67 -15.14
N PRO A 104 -1.88 -6.63 -14.77
CA PRO A 104 -2.46 -5.49 -14.09
C PRO A 104 -3.48 -4.81 -15.01
N LEU A 105 -4.60 -4.36 -14.43
CA LEU A 105 -5.59 -3.53 -15.11
C LEU A 105 -4.93 -2.23 -15.59
N LYS A 106 -4.06 -1.66 -14.74
CA LYS A 106 -3.36 -0.39 -14.99
C LYS A 106 -1.95 -0.46 -14.42
N THR A 107 -1.02 0.14 -15.14
CA THR A 107 0.39 0.28 -14.73
C THR A 107 0.76 1.75 -14.82
N ILE A 108 1.06 2.36 -13.68
CA ILE A 108 1.38 3.79 -13.56
C ILE A 108 2.85 3.92 -13.15
N PRO A 109 3.72 4.53 -13.97
CA PRO A 109 5.12 4.71 -13.63
C PRO A 109 5.32 5.89 -12.67
N HIS A 110 6.12 5.67 -11.62
CA HIS A 110 6.67 6.70 -10.75
C HIS A 110 8.19 6.79 -10.94
N SER A 111 8.77 7.96 -10.65
CA SER A 111 10.22 8.18 -10.72
C SER A 111 11.01 7.53 -9.57
N SER A 112 10.31 6.94 -8.60
CA SER A 112 10.92 6.25 -7.45
C SER A 112 9.95 5.26 -6.81
N ALA A 113 10.45 4.46 -5.87
CA ALA A 113 9.69 3.46 -5.13
C ALA A 113 8.34 3.98 -4.57
N VAL A 114 7.26 3.22 -4.79
CA VAL A 114 5.91 3.56 -4.32
C VAL A 114 5.60 2.83 -3.03
N LYS A 115 6.20 3.29 -1.92
CA LYS A 115 5.99 2.69 -0.59
C LYS A 115 4.76 3.26 0.11
N ALA A 116 4.55 4.57 0.01
CA ALA A 116 3.43 5.23 0.65
C ALA A 116 2.22 5.19 -0.31
N MET A 117 1.14 4.55 0.11
CA MET A 117 -0.13 4.56 -0.62
C MET A 117 -1.31 4.32 0.30
N ASN A 118 -2.46 4.92 -0.02
CA ASN A 118 -3.71 4.64 0.67
C ASN A 118 -4.93 5.06 -0.17
N TRP A 119 -6.00 4.26 -0.13
CA TRP A 119 -7.25 4.56 -0.81
C TRP A 119 -8.06 5.59 -0.03
N CYS A 120 -8.71 6.51 -0.75
CA CYS A 120 -9.56 7.53 -0.16
C CYS A 120 -10.82 6.90 0.46
N PRO A 121 -11.15 7.18 1.73
CA PRO A 121 -12.27 6.54 2.40
C PRO A 121 -13.65 7.01 2.02
N TRP A 122 -13.76 8.16 1.34
CA TRP A 122 -15.03 8.71 0.86
C TRP A 122 -15.14 8.72 -0.67
N GLN A 123 -14.08 8.34 -1.40
CA GLN A 123 -14.08 8.21 -2.86
C GLN A 123 -13.39 6.91 -3.27
N SER A 124 -14.19 5.90 -3.63
CA SER A 124 -13.74 4.51 -3.82
C SER A 124 -12.62 4.31 -4.84
N ASN A 125 -12.56 5.18 -5.86
CA ASN A 125 -11.62 5.06 -6.97
C ASN A 125 -10.41 5.98 -6.80
N VAL A 126 -10.32 6.72 -5.70
CA VAL A 126 -9.24 7.66 -5.47
C VAL A 126 -8.13 7.02 -4.65
N LEU A 127 -6.92 7.09 -5.17
CA LEU A 127 -5.71 6.55 -4.54
C LEU A 127 -4.70 7.66 -4.33
N ALA A 128 -4.24 7.85 -3.09
CA ALA A 128 -3.08 8.68 -2.80
C ALA A 128 -1.80 7.82 -2.83
N THR A 129 -0.73 8.38 -3.37
CA THR A 129 0.59 7.75 -3.47
C THR A 129 1.68 8.76 -3.17
N GLY A 130 2.75 8.31 -2.53
CA GLY A 130 3.89 9.15 -2.18
C GLY A 130 5.19 8.60 -2.77
N GLY A 131 5.95 9.49 -3.39
CA GLY A 131 7.27 9.19 -3.91
C GLY A 131 8.34 9.02 -2.82
N GLY A 132 9.34 8.20 -3.10
CA GLY A 132 10.56 8.09 -2.32
C GLY A 132 11.48 9.32 -2.46
N MET A 133 12.69 9.25 -1.90
CA MET A 133 13.60 10.40 -1.73
C MET A 133 13.92 11.18 -3.02
N LYS A 134 14.03 10.48 -4.17
CA LYS A 134 14.33 11.12 -5.47
C LYS A 134 13.12 11.81 -6.10
N ASP A 135 11.91 11.51 -5.63
CA ASP A 135 10.66 12.00 -6.19
C ASP A 135 10.02 13.00 -5.22
N GLY A 136 9.72 12.58 -3.99
CA GLY A 136 9.19 13.43 -2.94
C GLY A 136 7.84 14.10 -3.25
N ILE A 137 7.14 13.61 -4.27
CA ILE A 137 5.84 14.13 -4.71
C ILE A 137 4.71 13.27 -4.15
N LEU A 138 3.77 13.93 -3.49
CA LEU A 138 2.45 13.40 -3.17
C LEU A 138 1.57 13.49 -4.42
N ARG A 139 0.93 12.39 -4.81
CA ARG A 139 0.00 12.34 -5.94
C ARG A 139 -1.32 11.72 -5.52
N VAL A 140 -2.42 12.29 -5.97
CA VAL A 140 -3.77 11.75 -5.82
C VAL A 140 -4.34 11.45 -7.20
N TRP A 141 -4.76 10.21 -7.40
CA TRP A 141 -5.20 9.68 -8.68
C TRP A 141 -6.67 9.30 -8.63
N ASP A 142 -7.38 9.54 -9.73
CA ASP A 142 -8.61 8.82 -10.06
C ASP A 142 -8.22 7.60 -10.89
N ILE A 143 -8.34 6.43 -10.27
CA ILE A 143 -7.93 5.17 -10.89
C ILE A 143 -8.86 4.78 -12.03
N ASN A 144 -10.16 5.11 -11.99
CA ASN A 144 -11.08 4.72 -13.04
C ASN A 144 -10.82 5.51 -14.32
N HIS A 145 -10.66 6.82 -14.19
CA HIS A 145 -10.42 7.74 -15.32
C HIS A 145 -8.94 7.91 -15.68
N GLU A 146 -8.02 7.23 -14.98
CA GLU A 146 -6.57 7.28 -15.23
C GLU A 146 -5.99 8.68 -15.14
N LYS A 147 -6.57 9.49 -14.25
CA LYS A 147 -6.28 10.92 -14.16
C LYS A 147 -5.53 11.24 -12.88
N LEU A 148 -4.44 11.97 -13.01
CA LEU A 148 -3.84 12.67 -11.87
C LEU A 148 -4.78 13.82 -11.47
N LEU A 149 -5.40 13.71 -10.30
CA LEU A 149 -6.32 14.74 -9.78
C LEU A 149 -5.56 15.92 -9.21
N GLN A 150 -4.54 15.64 -8.39
CA GLN A 150 -3.71 16.66 -7.78
C GLN A 150 -2.35 16.12 -7.37
N SER A 151 -1.35 17.00 -7.29
CA SER A 151 -0.04 16.67 -6.75
C SER A 151 0.56 17.81 -5.92
N ALA A 152 1.38 17.47 -4.93
CA ALA A 152 2.10 18.43 -4.10
C ALA A 152 3.53 17.94 -3.82
N ALA A 153 4.51 18.84 -3.94
CA ALA A 153 5.89 18.53 -3.58
C ALA A 153 6.08 18.61 -2.07
N THR A 154 6.74 17.60 -1.51
CA THR A 154 7.07 17.56 -0.08
C THR A 154 8.55 17.80 0.20
N ASN A 155 9.38 17.80 -0.84
CA ASN A 155 10.85 17.92 -0.79
C ASN A 155 11.52 16.91 0.16
N SER A 156 10.84 15.80 0.48
CA SER A 156 11.33 14.71 1.31
C SER A 156 10.73 13.40 0.83
N GLN A 157 11.33 12.27 1.19
CA GLN A 157 10.71 10.97 0.93
C GLN A 157 9.40 10.85 1.70
N ILE A 158 8.36 10.32 1.05
CA ILE A 158 7.08 10.01 1.70
C ILE A 158 7.11 8.53 2.06
N CYS A 159 7.14 8.22 3.35
CA CYS A 159 7.25 6.83 3.83
C CYS A 159 5.91 6.20 4.19
N SER A 160 4.90 7.02 4.49
CA SER A 160 3.54 6.57 4.86
C SER A 160 2.49 7.63 4.50
N LEU A 161 1.25 7.16 4.29
CA LEU A 161 0.10 7.97 3.91
C LEU A 161 -1.15 7.52 4.67
N LEU A 162 -1.91 8.50 5.17
CA LEU A 162 -3.17 8.28 5.87
C LEU A 162 -4.19 9.34 5.47
N TRP A 163 -5.41 8.90 5.14
CA TRP A 163 -6.55 9.81 4.98
C TRP A 163 -7.20 10.09 6.33
N LEU A 164 -7.64 11.32 6.55
CA LEU A 164 -8.33 11.80 7.74
C LEU A 164 -9.80 12.11 7.37
N PRO A 165 -10.74 11.15 7.54
CA PRO A 165 -12.12 11.30 7.07
C PRO A 165 -12.88 12.43 7.74
N LYS A 166 -12.59 12.70 9.02
CA LYS A 166 -13.29 13.74 9.80
C LYS A 166 -13.02 15.15 9.27
N THR A 167 -11.81 15.40 8.78
CA THR A 167 -11.38 16.72 8.31
C THR A 167 -11.27 16.80 6.79
N SER A 168 -11.50 15.68 6.08
CA SER A 168 -11.23 15.56 4.63
C SER A 168 -9.78 15.93 4.28
N GLU A 169 -8.83 15.49 5.10
CA GLU A 169 -7.41 15.78 4.91
C GLU A 169 -6.61 14.52 4.59
N LEU A 170 -5.39 14.73 4.12
CA LEU A 170 -4.40 13.69 3.90
C LEU A 170 -3.16 13.99 4.75
N MET A 171 -2.60 12.97 5.37
CA MET A 171 -1.40 13.08 6.19
C MET A 171 -0.27 12.27 5.56
N THR A 172 0.89 12.91 5.38
CA THR A 172 2.12 12.28 4.88
C THR A 172 3.13 12.17 6.02
N GLY A 173 3.63 10.97 6.29
CA GLY A 173 4.85 10.79 7.08
C GLY A 173 6.07 10.93 6.19
N GLN A 174 7.02 11.79 6.58
CA GLN A 174 8.20 12.13 5.79
C GLN A 174 9.47 11.63 6.48
N GLY A 175 10.49 11.34 5.67
CA GLY A 175 11.81 10.99 6.17
C GLY A 175 12.74 12.19 6.30
N LEU A 176 14.02 11.96 6.06
CA LEU A 176 15.05 12.99 6.10
C LEU A 176 14.74 14.11 5.07
N PRO A 177 15.12 15.37 5.37
CA PRO A 177 15.90 15.78 6.55
C PRO A 177 15.07 16.05 7.80
N ALA A 178 13.78 16.37 7.67
CA ALA A 178 12.97 16.88 8.78
C ALA A 178 12.33 15.80 9.65
N ASN A 179 12.14 14.58 9.15
CA ASN A 179 11.42 13.48 9.82
C ASN A 179 10.07 13.93 10.42
N GLN A 180 9.33 14.71 9.63
CA GLN A 180 8.07 15.34 10.05
C GLN A 180 6.86 14.62 9.47
N MET A 181 5.68 14.99 9.95
CA MET A 181 4.43 14.69 9.29
C MET A 181 3.81 15.98 8.77
N LYS A 182 3.24 15.95 7.57
CA LYS A 182 2.49 17.08 7.01
C LYS A 182 1.04 16.69 6.80
N ILE A 183 0.13 17.62 7.07
CA ILE A 183 -1.29 17.48 6.80
C ILE A 183 -1.65 18.38 5.62
N TRP A 184 -2.46 17.85 4.71
CA TRP A 184 -2.84 18.46 3.45
C TRP A 184 -4.35 18.52 3.38
N GLN A 185 -4.90 19.72 3.17
CA GLN A 185 -6.31 19.88 2.86
C GLN A 185 -6.62 19.31 1.48
N TYR A 186 -7.46 18.28 1.44
CA TYR A 186 -7.94 17.70 0.18
C TYR A 186 -9.28 18.35 -0.21
N PRO A 187 -9.51 18.71 -1.49
CA PRO A 187 -8.79 18.30 -2.69
C PRO A 187 -7.61 19.17 -3.13
N ALA A 188 -7.44 20.35 -2.57
CA ALA A 188 -6.45 21.32 -3.07
C ALA A 188 -4.99 20.90 -2.84
N LEU A 189 -4.74 20.00 -1.88
CA LEU A 189 -3.42 19.65 -1.34
C LEU A 189 -2.63 20.89 -0.84
N ILE A 190 -3.32 21.77 -0.13
CA ILE A 190 -2.69 22.89 0.58
C ILE A 190 -2.19 22.36 1.92
N ASN A 191 -0.93 22.61 2.25
CA ASN A 191 -0.35 22.23 3.54
C ASN A 191 -1.05 23.00 4.67
N SER A 192 -1.76 22.29 5.55
CA SER A 192 -2.48 22.87 6.69
C SER A 192 -1.65 22.89 7.96
N SER A 193 -0.80 21.88 8.18
CA SER A 193 0.02 21.80 9.38
C SER A 193 1.21 20.87 9.22
N GLU A 194 2.24 21.13 10.03
CA GLU A 194 3.44 20.31 10.13
C GLU A 194 3.64 19.87 11.58
N LEU A 195 3.78 18.56 11.77
CA LEU A 195 3.99 17.93 13.06
C LEU A 195 5.43 17.42 13.12
N TYR A 196 6.17 17.89 14.13
CA TYR A 196 7.53 17.46 14.41
C TYR A 196 7.55 16.59 15.66
N GLY A 197 8.52 15.68 15.76
CA GLY A 197 8.64 14.68 16.83
C GLY A 197 8.65 15.20 18.28
N LYS A 198 8.67 16.52 18.51
CA LYS A 198 8.53 17.15 19.84
C LYS A 198 7.09 17.41 20.29
N TYR A 199 6.06 17.22 19.46
CA TYR A 199 4.67 17.58 19.78
C TYR A 199 3.71 16.39 20.00
N PHE A 200 4.21 15.16 20.13
CA PHE A 200 3.36 14.00 20.41
C PHE A 200 2.82 13.94 21.86
N SER A 201 3.19 14.89 22.73
CA SER A 201 2.79 14.89 24.14
C SER A 201 1.47 15.62 24.45
N SER A 202 0.78 16.22 23.46
CA SER A 202 -0.40 17.05 23.74
C SER A 202 -1.66 16.72 22.92
N LEU A 203 -1.76 15.54 22.33
CA LEU A 203 -2.93 15.16 21.51
C LEU A 203 -3.62 13.84 21.93
N PHE A 204 -3.50 13.46 23.21
CA PHE A 204 -4.35 12.44 23.83
C PHE A 204 -4.92 12.95 25.15
#